data_AF-A0A813GU00-F1
#
_entry.id   AF-A0A813GU00-F1
#
_cell.length_a   1.000
_cell.length_b   1.000
_cell.length_c   1.000
_cell.angle_alpha   90.00
_cell.angle_beta   90.00
_cell.angle_gamma   90.00
#
_symmetry.space_group_name_H-M   'P 1'
#
loop_
_entity.id
_entity.type
_entity.pdbx_description
1 polymer ?
#
loop_
_entity_poly.entity_id
_entity_poly.type
_entity_poly.pdbx_seq_one_letter_code
_entity_poly.pdbx_strand_id
1 'polypeptide(L)'
;IDHDGRDGFTFGVDNRWVPLKATLSKDAAASAVGAAEVPQDAHQRLFSIDRRMTFVKDARWDFFRRLLFDAGLMEEVSDHNGKPKKTASGQKQLRVNERRMVSLLALTAIHDIMKMDSILPTVQPEHAPYHGYAAGNVIGDHDIALSYLMDHYPELLPSFIDLDPVERRSVQFTQCNLCFNHGWFVQAE
;
A
#
# COMPACT_ATOMS: atom_id res chain seq x y z
N ILE A 1 6.51 -10.96 -11.56
CA ILE A 1 7.15 -10.12 -10.52
C ILE A 1 8.44 -9.52 -11.01
N ASP A 2 9.32 -10.20 -11.74
CA ASP A 2 10.52 -9.51 -12.22
C ASP A 2 10.13 -8.27 -13.04
N HIS A 3 9.20 -8.42 -14.00
CA HIS A 3 8.67 -7.32 -14.82
C HIS A 3 7.83 -6.23 -14.10
N ASP A 4 6.98 -6.58 -13.12
CA ASP A 4 6.08 -5.63 -12.43
C ASP A 4 6.56 -5.25 -11.01
N GLY A 5 7.64 -5.88 -10.54
CA GLY A 5 8.25 -5.68 -9.23
C GLY A 5 9.55 -4.91 -9.38
N ARG A 6 10.69 -5.62 -9.38
CA ARG A 6 12.01 -4.97 -9.50
C ARG A 6 12.15 -4.19 -10.81
N ASP A 7 11.79 -4.78 -11.94
CA ASP A 7 11.93 -4.15 -13.25
C ASP A 7 10.79 -3.16 -13.56
N GLY A 8 9.67 -3.27 -12.82
CA GLY A 8 8.53 -2.36 -12.88
C GLY A 8 8.63 -1.19 -11.89
N PHE A 9 9.71 -1.14 -11.09
CA PHE A 9 9.88 -0.14 -10.05
C PHE A 9 9.95 1.27 -10.65
N THR A 10 9.05 2.15 -10.19
CA THR A 10 8.98 3.54 -10.65
C THR A 10 9.78 4.47 -9.75
N PHE A 11 10.53 5.38 -10.37
CA PHE A 11 11.26 6.43 -9.66
C PHE A 11 10.43 7.70 -9.46
N GLY A 12 9.13 7.67 -9.77
CA GLY A 12 8.23 8.82 -9.68
C GLY A 12 8.36 9.77 -10.87
N VAL A 13 7.89 11.00 -10.69
CA VAL A 13 7.88 12.05 -11.71
C VAL A 13 8.54 13.34 -11.19
N ASP A 14 9.05 14.18 -12.09
CA ASP A 14 9.49 15.54 -11.77
C ASP A 14 8.31 16.51 -11.60
N ASN A 15 8.59 17.78 -11.28
CA ASN A 15 7.56 18.83 -11.11
C ASN A 15 6.75 19.12 -12.38
N ARG A 16 7.14 18.55 -13.53
CA ARG A 16 6.44 18.65 -14.82
C ARG A 16 5.76 17.33 -15.19
N TRP A 17 5.60 16.42 -14.24
CA TRP A 17 4.99 15.10 -14.42
C TRP A 17 5.76 14.20 -15.40
N VAL A 18 7.06 14.45 -15.59
CA VAL A 18 7.91 13.61 -16.46
C VAL A 18 8.48 12.46 -15.65
N PRO A 19 8.35 11.19 -16.10
CA PRO A 19 8.90 10.03 -15.39
C PRO A 19 10.41 10.10 -15.17
N LEU A 20 10.84 9.87 -13.94
CA LEU A 20 12.24 9.78 -13.57
C LEU A 20 12.82 8.43 -13.99
N LYS A 21 14.03 8.43 -14.56
CA LYS A 21 14.76 7.21 -14.99
C LYS A 21 15.89 6.87 -14.03
N ALA A 22 16.12 5.58 -13.79
CA ALA A 22 17.22 5.07 -12.96
C ALA A 22 18.61 5.60 -13.37
N THR A 23 18.81 5.91 -14.65
CA THR A 23 20.08 6.42 -15.19
C THR A 23 20.34 7.89 -14.92
N LEU A 24 19.37 8.64 -14.37
CA LEU A 24 19.52 10.06 -14.01
C LEU A 24 20.23 10.22 -12.66
N SER A 25 21.21 9.37 -12.38
CA SER A 25 22.07 9.44 -11.20
C SER A 25 23.27 10.33 -11.55
N LYS A 26 23.07 11.66 -11.47
CA LYS A 26 24.00 12.67 -10.91
C LYS A 26 23.76 14.08 -11.47
N ASP A 27 23.38 14.23 -12.74
CA ASP A 27 23.38 15.55 -13.39
C ASP A 27 21.97 16.17 -13.60
N ALA A 28 20.91 15.35 -13.66
CA ALA A 28 19.56 15.85 -13.96
C ALA A 28 18.81 16.40 -12.74
N ALA A 29 19.18 16.00 -11.52
CA ALA A 29 18.60 16.54 -10.30
C ALA A 29 18.92 18.03 -10.10
N ALA A 30 20.02 18.53 -10.70
CA ALA A 30 20.38 19.94 -10.68
C ALA A 30 19.60 20.80 -11.69
N SER A 31 19.01 20.18 -12.73
CA SER A 31 18.34 20.91 -13.82
C SER A 31 16.81 21.05 -13.62
N ALA A 32 16.25 20.41 -12.59
CA ALA A 32 14.83 20.51 -12.23
C ALA A 32 14.55 21.62 -11.19
N VAL A 33 15.55 22.43 -10.82
CA VAL A 33 15.44 23.53 -9.82
C VAL A 33 15.01 24.86 -10.49
N GLY A 34 14.32 24.77 -11.62
CA GLY A 34 13.80 25.92 -12.35
C GLY A 34 12.29 26.07 -12.17
N ALA A 35 11.91 26.99 -11.28
CA ALA A 35 10.58 27.59 -11.09
C ALA A 35 9.66 26.98 -10.00
N ALA A 36 9.23 27.90 -9.12
CA ALA A 36 8.34 27.80 -7.96
C ALA A 36 8.99 27.42 -6.61
N GLU A 37 8.90 28.37 -5.67
CA GLU A 37 9.38 28.34 -4.28
C GLU A 37 8.68 27.22 -3.47
N VAL A 38 9.17 26.00 -3.60
CA VAL A 38 8.93 24.93 -2.62
C VAL A 38 10.21 24.81 -1.78
N PRO A 39 10.14 24.76 -0.45
CA PRO A 39 11.33 24.60 0.40
C PRO A 39 12.18 23.41 -0.09
N GLN A 40 13.45 23.67 -0.44
CA GLN A 40 14.41 22.70 -1.01
C GLN A 40 14.55 21.42 -0.15
N ASP A 41 14.19 21.55 1.12
CA ASP A 41 14.22 20.57 2.20
C ASP A 41 13.11 19.50 2.11
N ALA A 42 11.97 19.76 1.45
CA ALA A 42 10.90 18.76 1.29
C ALA A 42 11.19 17.77 0.15
N HIS A 43 11.69 18.25 -1.00
CA HIS A 43 12.01 17.41 -2.15
C HIS A 43 13.27 16.56 -1.95
N GLN A 44 14.30 17.07 -1.26
CA GLN A 44 15.53 16.30 -1.04
C GLN A 44 15.38 15.18 0.00
N ARG A 45 14.45 15.30 0.97
CA ARG A 45 14.31 14.31 2.05
C ARG A 45 13.47 13.08 1.67
N LEU A 46 12.47 13.23 0.81
CA LEU A 46 11.52 12.16 0.48
C LEU A 46 11.80 11.47 -0.88
N PHE A 47 12.63 12.06 -1.75
CA PHE A 47 12.68 11.66 -3.18
C PHE A 47 14.08 11.51 -3.78
N SER A 48 15.16 11.39 -3.00
CA SER A 48 16.47 11.20 -3.65
C SER A 48 16.50 9.87 -4.43
N ILE A 49 16.83 9.96 -5.72
CA ILE A 49 16.95 8.80 -6.61
C ILE A 49 17.90 7.76 -5.99
N ASP A 50 18.94 8.23 -5.27
CA ASP A 50 19.87 7.37 -4.56
C ASP A 50 19.18 6.49 -3.49
N ARG A 51 18.26 7.05 -2.67
CA ARG A 51 17.52 6.25 -1.67
C ARG A 51 16.63 5.21 -2.33
N ARG A 52 15.96 5.57 -3.43
CA ARG A 52 15.11 4.65 -4.21
C ARG A 52 15.94 3.55 -4.85
N MET A 53 17.12 3.89 -5.38
CA MET A 53 18.06 2.91 -5.92
C MET A 53 18.63 1.99 -4.86
N THR A 54 18.90 2.49 -3.65
CA THR A 54 19.28 1.66 -2.50
C THR A 54 18.17 0.68 -2.16
N PHE A 55 16.92 1.14 -2.05
CA PHE A 55 15.78 0.24 -1.84
C PHE A 55 15.71 -0.84 -2.94
N VAL A 56 15.77 -0.47 -4.22
CA VAL A 56 15.69 -1.44 -5.32
C VAL A 56 16.78 -2.50 -5.26
N LYS A 57 18.00 -2.12 -4.83
CA LYS A 57 19.14 -3.02 -4.73
C LYS A 57 19.07 -3.92 -3.49
N ASP A 58 18.68 -3.35 -2.37
CA ASP A 58 18.80 -3.99 -1.06
C ASP A 58 17.49 -4.70 -0.64
N ALA A 59 16.38 -4.39 -1.32
CA ALA A 59 15.10 -5.04 -1.08
C ALA A 59 15.19 -6.56 -1.31
N ARG A 60 14.59 -7.30 -0.38
CA ARG A 60 14.47 -8.75 -0.44
C ARG A 60 13.29 -9.14 -1.34
N TRP A 61 13.43 -8.95 -2.65
CA TRP A 61 12.37 -9.20 -3.64
C TRP A 61 11.76 -10.61 -3.57
N ASP A 62 12.57 -11.63 -3.28
CA ASP A 62 12.08 -12.99 -3.08
C ASP A 62 11.14 -13.12 -1.88
N PHE A 63 11.36 -12.32 -0.83
CA PHE A 63 10.49 -12.28 0.33
C PHE A 63 9.14 -11.64 -0.01
N PHE A 64 9.14 -10.51 -0.72
CA PHE A 64 7.90 -9.90 -1.23
C PHE A 64 7.12 -10.88 -2.11
N ARG A 65 7.82 -11.56 -3.02
CA ARG A 65 7.22 -12.60 -3.87
C ARG A 65 6.58 -13.69 -3.03
N ARG A 66 7.30 -14.25 -2.06
CA ARG A 66 6.78 -15.29 -1.16
C ARG A 66 5.57 -14.79 -0.38
N LEU A 67 5.63 -13.57 0.15
CA LEU A 67 4.56 -12.96 0.90
C LEU A 67 3.27 -12.81 0.06
N LEU A 68 3.39 -12.44 -1.21
CA LEU A 68 2.24 -12.39 -2.14
C LEU A 68 1.62 -13.77 -2.40
N PHE A 69 2.41 -14.84 -2.44
CA PHE A 69 1.89 -16.22 -2.52
C PHE A 69 1.26 -16.67 -1.20
N ASP A 70 1.93 -16.41 -0.07
CA ASP A 70 1.44 -16.80 1.27
C ASP A 70 0.13 -16.06 1.60
N ALA A 71 -0.05 -14.82 1.13
CA ALA A 71 -1.30 -14.06 1.22
C ALA A 71 -2.40 -14.50 0.23
N GLY A 72 -2.06 -15.39 -0.71
CA GLY A 72 -2.96 -15.84 -1.78
C GLY A 72 -3.27 -14.77 -2.83
N LEU A 73 -2.47 -13.70 -2.91
CA LEU A 73 -2.62 -12.65 -3.93
C LEU A 73 -2.11 -13.10 -5.29
N MET A 74 -1.22 -14.09 -5.32
CA MET A 74 -0.75 -14.75 -6.53
C MET A 74 -0.85 -16.27 -6.42
N GLU A 75 -1.06 -16.91 -7.57
CA GLU A 75 -1.21 -18.35 -7.70
C GLU A 75 -0.38 -18.89 -8.87
N GLU A 76 0.12 -20.12 -8.73
CA GLU A 76 0.70 -20.85 -9.85
C GLU A 76 -0.43 -21.41 -10.73
N VAL A 77 -0.34 -21.19 -12.04
CA VAL A 77 -1.34 -21.71 -12.98
C VAL A 77 -1.06 -23.18 -13.23
N SER A 78 -2.03 -24.03 -12.94
CA SER A 78 -1.98 -25.46 -13.27
C SER A 78 -2.68 -25.77 -14.59
N ASP A 79 -2.25 -26.84 -15.24
CA ASP A 79 -2.97 -27.46 -16.36
C ASP A 79 -4.15 -28.31 -15.85
N HIS A 80 -4.87 -28.92 -16.79
CA HIS A 80 -6.03 -29.77 -16.50
C HIS A 80 -5.65 -31.03 -15.68
N ASN A 81 -4.36 -31.39 -15.63
CA ASN A 81 -3.85 -32.52 -14.86
C ASN A 81 -3.22 -32.08 -13.53
N GLY A 82 -3.38 -30.81 -13.14
CA GLY A 82 -2.80 -30.26 -11.92
C GLY A 82 -1.29 -30.01 -11.98
N LYS A 83 -0.66 -30.10 -13.15
CA LYS A 83 0.77 -29.79 -13.31
C LYS A 83 0.98 -28.30 -13.54
N PRO A 84 2.06 -27.69 -13.03
CA PRO A 84 2.32 -26.28 -13.26
C PRO A 84 2.52 -26.01 -14.76
N LYS A 85 1.72 -25.10 -15.31
CA LYS A 85 1.96 -24.58 -16.66
C LYS A 85 3.27 -23.81 -16.67
N LYS A 86 3.97 -23.88 -17.79
CA LYS A 86 5.21 -23.14 -18.02
C LYS A 86 5.01 -22.13 -19.13
N THR A 87 5.67 -20.98 -18.99
CA THR A 87 5.82 -19.97 -20.04
C THR A 87 6.70 -20.52 -21.17
N ALA A 88 6.77 -19.81 -22.30
CA ALA A 88 7.68 -20.15 -23.40
C ALA A 88 9.16 -20.18 -22.97
N SER A 89 9.52 -19.43 -21.93
CA SER A 89 10.85 -19.43 -21.30
C SER A 89 11.08 -20.57 -20.30
N GLY A 90 10.10 -21.47 -20.12
CA GLY A 90 10.18 -22.60 -19.18
C GLY A 90 9.93 -22.26 -17.72
N GLN A 91 9.62 -21.00 -17.39
CA GLN A 91 9.28 -20.57 -16.04
C GLN A 91 7.83 -20.95 -15.69
N LYS A 92 7.52 -21.13 -14.40
CA LYS A 92 6.13 -21.37 -13.99
C LYS A 92 5.24 -20.19 -14.35
N GLN A 93 4.10 -20.47 -14.97
CA GLN A 93 3.11 -19.46 -15.28
C GLN A 93 2.38 -19.04 -13.99
N LEU A 94 2.30 -17.73 -13.76
CA LEU A 94 1.67 -17.14 -12.58
C LEU A 94 0.40 -16.40 -12.97
N ARG A 95 -0.53 -16.27 -12.03
CA ARG A 95 -1.74 -15.46 -12.16
C ARG A 95 -2.01 -14.71 -10.86
N VAL A 96 -2.53 -13.49 -10.97
CA VAL A 96 -3.03 -12.72 -9.83
C VAL A 96 -4.40 -13.27 -9.41
N ASN A 97 -4.62 -13.46 -8.11
CA ASN A 97 -5.96 -13.69 -7.60
C ASN A 97 -6.70 -12.33 -7.60
N GLU A 98 -7.39 -12.05 -8.71
CA GLU A 98 -8.04 -10.75 -8.95
C GLU A 98 -8.98 -10.35 -7.82
N ARG A 99 -9.75 -11.30 -7.28
CA ARG A 99 -10.67 -11.03 -6.17
C ARG A 99 -9.92 -10.55 -4.93
N ARG A 100 -8.87 -11.26 -4.51
CA ARG A 100 -8.06 -10.88 -3.34
C ARG A 100 -7.30 -9.57 -3.59
N MET A 101 -6.81 -9.35 -4.81
CA MET A 101 -6.13 -8.11 -5.17
C MET A 101 -7.07 -6.90 -5.13
N VAL A 102 -8.28 -7.02 -5.68
CA VAL A 102 -9.29 -5.97 -5.60
C VAL A 102 -9.67 -5.69 -4.14
N SER A 103 -9.85 -6.72 -3.32
CA SER A 103 -10.10 -6.54 -1.88
C SER A 103 -8.96 -5.79 -1.19
N LEU A 104 -7.70 -6.14 -1.47
CA LEU A 104 -6.54 -5.45 -0.94
C LEU A 104 -6.54 -3.97 -1.36
N LEU A 105 -6.72 -3.68 -2.64
CA LEU A 105 -6.72 -2.31 -3.18
C LEU A 105 -7.86 -1.47 -2.61
N ALA A 106 -9.06 -2.05 -2.46
CA ALA A 106 -10.20 -1.37 -1.85
C ALA A 106 -9.92 -1.02 -0.38
N LEU A 107 -9.33 -1.94 0.38
CA LEU A 107 -8.93 -1.69 1.76
C LEU A 107 -7.87 -0.60 1.85
N THR A 108 -6.85 -0.63 0.99
CA THR A 108 -5.82 0.42 0.93
C THR A 108 -6.45 1.80 0.66
N ALA A 109 -7.38 1.88 -0.29
CA ALA A 109 -8.05 3.14 -0.61
C ALA A 109 -8.89 3.67 0.56
N ILE A 110 -9.62 2.80 1.26
CA ILE A 110 -10.43 3.17 2.44
C ILE A 110 -9.52 3.65 3.59
N HIS A 111 -8.44 2.93 3.85
CA HIS A 111 -7.43 3.32 4.83
C HIS A 111 -6.84 4.70 4.51
N ASP A 112 -6.46 4.95 3.26
CA ASP A 112 -5.87 6.22 2.85
C ASP A 112 -6.87 7.38 2.83
N ILE A 113 -8.16 7.11 2.61
CA ILE A 113 -9.23 8.11 2.77
C ILE A 113 -9.22 8.68 4.19
N MET A 114 -8.87 7.89 5.22
CA MET A 114 -8.73 8.40 6.59
C MET A 114 -7.57 9.39 6.78
N LYS A 115 -6.76 9.69 5.76
CA LYS A 115 -5.80 10.80 5.79
C LYS A 115 -6.45 12.16 5.53
N MET A 116 -7.74 12.20 5.19
CA MET A 116 -8.48 13.44 4.95
C MET A 116 -9.10 13.97 6.24
N ASP A 117 -8.55 15.07 6.77
CA ASP A 117 -8.99 15.69 8.03
C ASP A 117 -10.51 15.94 8.11
N SER A 118 -11.15 16.26 6.97
CA SER A 118 -12.57 16.59 6.89
C SER A 118 -13.53 15.44 7.23
N ILE A 119 -13.06 14.20 7.21
CA ILE A 119 -13.88 13.00 7.41
C ILE A 119 -13.40 12.13 8.56
N LEU A 120 -12.43 12.62 9.33
CA LEU A 120 -11.95 11.93 10.52
C LEU A 120 -13.06 11.83 11.58
N PRO A 121 -13.25 10.66 12.19
CA PRO A 121 -14.28 10.47 13.19
C PRO A 121 -13.94 11.22 14.48
N THR A 122 -14.99 11.63 15.19
CA THR A 122 -14.91 12.12 16.56
C THR A 122 -15.40 11.04 17.51
N VAL A 123 -14.68 10.82 18.62
CA VAL A 123 -15.06 9.82 19.62
C VAL A 123 -16.38 10.22 20.27
N GLN A 124 -17.42 9.41 20.08
CA GLN A 124 -18.71 9.57 20.76
C GLN A 124 -18.60 9.27 22.26
N PRO A 125 -19.42 9.90 23.12
CA PRO A 125 -19.40 9.69 24.57
C PRO A 125 -19.50 8.22 25.00
N GLU A 126 -20.29 7.42 24.31
CA GLU A 126 -20.52 5.99 24.58
C GLU A 126 -19.34 5.09 24.20
N HIS A 127 -18.43 5.57 23.35
CA HIS A 127 -17.25 4.84 22.88
C HIS A 127 -15.98 5.29 23.59
N ALA A 128 -16.07 6.27 24.49
CA ALA A 128 -14.94 6.81 25.21
C ALA A 128 -14.55 5.96 26.45
N PRO A 129 -13.24 5.85 26.76
CA PRO A 129 -12.11 6.27 25.93
C PRO A 129 -11.85 5.27 24.78
N TYR A 130 -11.34 5.76 23.65
CA TYR A 130 -10.97 4.90 22.51
C TYR A 130 -9.50 5.11 22.15
N HIS A 131 -8.65 4.09 22.36
CA HIS A 131 -7.21 4.13 22.04
C HIS A 131 -6.48 5.41 22.53
N GLY A 132 -6.88 5.93 23.70
CA GLY A 132 -6.28 7.14 24.30
C GLY A 132 -6.98 8.46 23.94
N TYR A 133 -7.96 8.44 23.04
CA TYR A 133 -8.80 9.61 22.72
C TYR A 133 -10.00 9.69 23.67
N ALA A 134 -10.30 10.91 24.16
CA ALA A 134 -11.46 11.20 24.98
C ALA A 134 -12.70 11.51 24.12
N ALA A 135 -13.88 11.47 24.73
CA ALA A 135 -15.12 11.89 24.07
C ALA A 135 -15.00 13.32 23.51
N GLY A 136 -15.46 13.52 22.27
CA GLY A 136 -15.37 14.79 21.56
C GLY A 136 -14.00 15.07 20.91
N ASN A 137 -13.01 14.20 21.07
CA ASN A 137 -11.74 14.34 20.34
C ASN A 137 -11.84 13.76 18.93
N VAL A 138 -11.29 14.50 17.96
CA VAL A 138 -11.09 14.01 16.59
C VAL A 138 -9.92 13.02 16.61
N ILE A 139 -10.11 11.86 15.98
CA ILE A 139 -9.07 10.85 15.84
C ILE A 139 -8.16 11.24 14.67
N GLY A 140 -7.01 11.84 14.98
CA GLY A 140 -6.03 12.30 13.97
C GLY A 140 -5.16 11.20 13.37
N ASP A 141 -5.06 10.05 14.04
CA ASP A 141 -4.33 8.90 13.54
C ASP A 141 -5.22 8.06 12.63
N HIS A 142 -4.79 7.83 11.38
CA HIS A 142 -5.61 7.22 10.35
C HIS A 142 -5.85 5.71 10.58
N ASP A 143 -4.90 5.00 11.18
CA ASP A 143 -5.07 3.59 11.55
C ASP A 143 -6.16 3.46 12.62
N ILE A 144 -6.09 4.32 13.65
CA ILE A 144 -7.07 4.36 14.74
C ILE A 144 -8.43 4.86 14.24
N ALA A 145 -8.46 5.82 13.33
CA ALA A 145 -9.69 6.34 12.72
C ALA A 145 -10.43 5.25 11.95
N LEU A 146 -9.72 4.45 11.14
CA LEU A 146 -10.31 3.31 10.44
C LEU A 146 -10.79 2.25 11.43
N SER A 147 -10.00 1.95 12.47
CA SER A 147 -10.38 1.00 13.52
C SER A 147 -11.68 1.41 14.19
N TYR A 148 -11.82 2.71 14.49
CA TYR A 148 -13.01 3.26 15.13
C TYR A 148 -14.26 3.04 14.28
N LEU A 149 -14.17 3.25 12.97
CA LEU A 149 -15.27 2.97 12.05
C LEU A 149 -15.58 1.47 11.99
N MET A 150 -14.57 0.61 11.90
CA MET A 150 -14.78 -0.84 11.85
C MET A 150 -15.42 -1.41 13.13
N ASP A 151 -15.07 -0.86 14.30
CA ASP A 151 -15.56 -1.32 15.59
C ASP A 151 -16.96 -0.82 15.92
N HIS A 152 -17.26 0.45 15.58
CA HIS A 152 -18.47 1.13 16.04
C HIS A 152 -19.48 1.43 14.94
N TYR A 153 -19.05 1.53 13.69
CA TYR A 153 -19.88 1.88 12.53
C TYR A 153 -19.60 1.00 11.31
N PRO A 154 -19.53 -0.35 11.46
CA PRO A 154 -19.19 -1.24 10.35
C PRO A 154 -20.15 -1.11 9.16
N GLU A 155 -21.38 -0.67 9.38
CA GLU A 155 -22.39 -0.41 8.34
C GLU A 155 -22.02 0.73 7.38
N LEU A 156 -21.13 1.65 7.78
CA LEU A 156 -20.57 2.67 6.89
C LEU A 156 -19.57 2.08 5.89
N LEU A 157 -19.17 0.82 6.09
CA LEU A 157 -18.33 0.05 5.19
C LEU A 157 -19.11 -1.20 4.73
N PRO A 158 -20.08 -1.07 3.79
CA PRO A 158 -20.95 -2.16 3.38
C PRO A 158 -20.19 -3.43 2.97
N SER A 159 -19.09 -3.26 2.22
CA SER A 159 -18.24 -4.36 1.80
C SER A 159 -17.47 -5.03 2.95
N PHE A 160 -17.31 -4.36 4.10
CA PHE A 160 -16.68 -4.92 5.29
C PHE A 160 -17.70 -5.64 6.17
N ILE A 161 -18.88 -5.06 6.43
CA ILE A 161 -19.89 -5.70 7.28
C ILE A 161 -20.44 -7.01 6.67
N ASP A 162 -20.45 -7.10 5.34
CA ASP A 162 -20.87 -8.30 4.60
C ASP A 162 -19.84 -9.45 4.65
N LEU A 163 -18.62 -9.21 5.17
CA LEU A 163 -17.61 -10.26 5.32
C LEU A 163 -17.95 -11.20 6.49
N ASP A 164 -17.59 -12.47 6.34
CA ASP A 164 -17.70 -13.44 7.42
C ASP A 164 -16.88 -12.97 8.65
N PRO A 165 -17.30 -13.31 9.89
CA PRO A 165 -16.63 -12.82 11.10
C PRO A 165 -15.12 -13.11 11.17
N VAL A 166 -14.68 -14.22 10.58
CA VAL A 166 -13.26 -14.60 10.49
C VAL A 166 -12.50 -13.63 9.58
N GLU A 167 -13.07 -13.30 8.42
CA GLU A 167 -12.47 -12.38 7.45
C GLU A 167 -12.44 -10.95 7.99
N ARG A 168 -13.52 -10.49 8.65
CA ARG A 168 -13.54 -9.18 9.33
C ARG A 168 -12.44 -9.06 10.36
N ARG A 169 -12.26 -10.09 11.20
CA ARG A 169 -11.20 -10.11 12.21
C ARG A 169 -9.81 -10.09 11.57
N SER A 170 -9.61 -10.79 10.45
CA SER A 170 -8.36 -10.71 9.70
C SER A 170 -8.11 -9.29 9.18
N VAL A 171 -9.11 -8.63 8.63
CA VAL A 171 -9.01 -7.25 8.13
C VAL A 171 -8.71 -6.26 9.27
N GLN A 172 -9.45 -6.31 10.38
CA GLN A 172 -9.18 -5.45 11.55
C GLN A 172 -7.76 -5.66 12.11
N PHE A 173 -7.29 -6.92 12.15
CA PHE A 173 -5.95 -7.22 12.62
C PHE A 173 -4.88 -6.63 11.70
N THR A 174 -5.01 -6.82 10.39
CA THR A 174 -4.00 -6.37 9.42
C THR A 174 -4.00 -4.85 9.23
N GLN A 175 -5.17 -4.22 9.21
CA GLN A 175 -5.29 -2.78 8.95
C GLN A 175 -4.98 -1.94 10.20
N CYS A 176 -5.42 -2.38 11.39
CA CYS A 176 -5.43 -1.51 12.56
C CYS A 176 -4.46 -1.91 13.69
N ASN A 177 -3.97 -3.16 13.69
CA ASN A 177 -3.11 -3.67 14.78
C ASN A 177 -1.68 -3.96 14.36
N LEU A 178 -1.46 -4.36 13.11
CA LEU A 178 -0.12 -4.62 12.58
C LEU A 178 0.63 -3.35 12.19
N CYS A 179 -0.03 -2.18 12.16
CA CYS A 179 0.48 -0.93 11.56
C CYS A 179 1.12 -1.20 10.19
N PHE A 180 0.50 -2.11 9.42
CA PHE A 180 1.08 -2.60 8.19
C PHE A 180 0.75 -1.62 7.06
N ASN A 181 1.76 -0.90 6.59
CA ASN A 181 1.59 0.03 5.47
C ASN A 181 1.42 -0.75 4.16
N HIS A 182 0.19 -0.78 3.65
CA HIS A 182 -0.15 -1.43 2.38
C HIS A 182 0.52 -0.77 1.16
N GLY A 183 0.96 0.48 1.30
CA GLY A 183 1.82 1.18 0.34
C GLY A 183 3.11 0.42 0.04
N TRP A 184 3.60 -0.42 0.94
CA TRP A 184 4.77 -1.29 0.68
C TRP A 184 4.52 -2.30 -0.45
N PHE A 185 3.28 -2.72 -0.68
CA PHE A 185 2.95 -3.62 -1.79
C PHE A 185 2.59 -2.89 -3.08
N VAL A 186 1.91 -1.75 -2.98
CA VAL A 186 1.32 -1.05 -4.14
C VAL A 186 2.25 0.03 -4.68
N GLN A 187 3.01 0.68 -3.80
CA GLN A 187 3.87 1.83 -4.09
C GLN A 187 5.35 1.53 -3.88
N ALA A 188 5.69 0.38 -3.28
CA ALA A 188 7.05 0.00 -2.91
C ALA A 188 7.76 1.07 -2.06
N GLU A 189 7.00 1.73 -1.17
CA GLU A 189 7.51 2.53 -0.05
C GLU A 189 8.26 1.66 0.98
#